data_AF-A0A0P6Z1G0-F1
#
_entry.id   AF-A0A0P6Z1G0-F1
#
_cell.length_a   1.000
_cell.length_b   1.000
_cell.length_c   1.000
_cell.angle_alpha   90.00
_cell.angle_beta   90.00
_cell.angle_gamma   90.00
#
_symmetry.space_group_name_H-M   'P 1'
#
loop_
_entity.id
_entity.type
_entity.pdbx_description
1 polymer ?
#
loop_
_entity_poly.entity_id
_entity_poly.type
_entity_poly.pdbx_seq_one_letter_code
_entity_poly.pdbx_strand_id
1 'polypeptide(L)'
;MINDVVLEGIVVRDPWKFMDDLFFRLVIYRDSDLPAKKLDPERDAGDYINVRVNGGANGLIHIRRGMRLRVHGFLQSRDFRESLEEFINKARKSKNCTDLTVDIKSCDLKQNQVFIDRNVVEAVARRIIVLDAAAPNEKKARSIERVTTGKHPEAENDSREMESTSGEIDTTAE
;
A
#
# COMPACT_ATOMS: atom_id res chain seq x y z
N MET A 1 -14.35 -3.21 33.26
CA MET A 1 -13.15 -3.72 32.58
C MET A 1 -12.82 -2.81 31.41
N ILE A 2 -11.55 -2.41 31.25
CA ILE A 2 -11.10 -1.53 30.16
C ILE A 2 -10.41 -2.35 29.06
N ASN A 3 -10.81 -2.13 27.81
CA ASN A 3 -10.16 -2.66 26.61
C ASN A 3 -10.20 -1.53 25.58
N ASP A 4 -9.16 -0.70 25.61
CA ASP A 4 -9.02 0.47 24.76
C ASP A 4 -7.56 0.53 24.30
N VAL A 5 -7.35 0.84 23.03
CA VAL A 5 -6.02 0.99 22.45
C VAL A 5 -5.94 2.21 21.56
N VAL A 6 -4.78 2.86 21.60
CA VAL A 6 -4.39 3.93 20.67
C VAL A 6 -3.11 3.47 19.98
N LEU A 7 -3.18 3.30 18.67
CA LEU A 7 -2.09 2.78 17.86
C LEU A 7 -1.75 3.79 16.78
N GLU A 8 -0.49 4.21 16.73
CA GLU A 8 0.01 5.07 15.66
C GLU A 8 0.99 4.29 14.79
N GLY A 9 0.80 4.35 13.47
CA GLY A 9 1.63 3.57 12.58
C GLY A 9 1.42 3.86 11.10
N ILE A 10 2.16 3.11 10.27
CA ILE A 10 2.15 3.25 8.81
C ILE A 10 1.47 2.03 8.20
N VAL A 11 0.59 2.26 7.22
CA VAL A 11 -0.04 1.17 6.47
C VAL A 11 0.98 0.50 5.54
N VAL A 12 1.33 -0.76 5.79
CA VAL A 12 2.45 -1.42 5.06
C VAL A 12 2.05 -2.20 3.82
N ARG A 13 0.77 -2.55 3.69
CA ARG A 13 0.22 -3.30 2.56
C ARG A 13 -1.05 -2.65 2.08
N ASP A 14 -1.44 -2.95 0.85
CA ASP A 14 -2.75 -2.53 0.36
C ASP A 14 -3.85 -3.15 1.24
N PRO A 15 -4.82 -2.35 1.69
CA PRO A 15 -5.96 -2.86 2.45
C PRO A 15 -6.72 -3.91 1.66
N TRP A 16 -7.32 -4.86 2.37
CA TRP A 16 -8.15 -5.90 1.77
C TRP A 16 -9.55 -5.85 2.39
N LYS A 17 -10.55 -6.20 1.58
CA LYS A 17 -11.94 -6.27 2.01
C LYS A 17 -12.30 -7.72 2.26
N PHE A 18 -13.11 -7.98 3.27
CA PHE A 18 -13.69 -9.29 3.52
C PHE A 18 -15.10 -9.10 4.07
N MET A 19 -16.09 -9.61 3.33
CA MET A 19 -17.50 -9.28 3.56
C MET A 19 -17.68 -7.75 3.59
N ASP A 20 -18.34 -7.22 4.63
CA ASP A 20 -18.58 -5.79 4.80
C ASP A 20 -17.42 -5.05 5.49
N ASP A 21 -16.38 -5.76 5.90
CA ASP A 21 -15.28 -5.20 6.68
C ASP A 21 -14.07 -4.83 5.83
N LEU A 22 -13.41 -3.74 6.21
CA LEU A 22 -12.11 -3.33 5.65
C LEU A 22 -11.01 -3.70 6.63
N PHE A 23 -9.97 -4.33 6.10
CA PHE A 23 -8.79 -4.69 6.86
C PHE A 23 -7.55 -4.03 6.27
N PHE A 24 -6.64 -3.64 7.14
CA PHE A 24 -5.31 -3.17 6.76
C PHE A 24 -4.29 -3.56 7.82
N ARG A 25 -3.01 -3.52 7.44
CA ARG A 25 -1.91 -3.84 8.36
C ARG A 25 -1.12 -2.57 8.68
N LEU A 26 -1.00 -2.27 9.96
CA LEU A 26 -0.11 -1.22 10.47
C LEU A 26 1.24 -1.83 10.86
N VAL A 27 2.30 -1.10 10.57
CA VAL A 27 3.56 -1.20 11.30
C VAL A 27 3.62 -0.08 12.33
N ILE A 28 3.96 -0.44 13.56
CA ILE A 28 4.07 0.45 14.71
C ILE A 28 5.52 0.42 15.14
N TYR A 29 6.12 1.58 15.30
CA TYR A 29 7.45 1.73 15.88
C TYR A 29 7.28 2.16 17.34
N ARG A 30 8.23 1.75 18.18
CA ARG A 30 8.23 2.15 19.58
C ARG A 30 8.62 3.62 19.68
N ASP A 31 8.03 4.30 20.65
CA ASP A 31 8.45 5.66 20.99
C ASP A 31 9.91 5.66 21.47
N SER A 32 10.60 6.78 21.29
CA SER A 32 12.05 6.87 21.56
C SER A 32 12.41 6.74 23.04
N ASP A 33 11.43 6.90 23.93
CA ASP A 33 11.56 6.71 25.38
C ASP A 33 11.29 5.27 25.83
N LEU A 34 10.83 4.38 24.93
CA LEU A 34 10.60 2.97 25.19
C LEU A 34 11.82 2.12 24.76
N PRO A 35 12.02 0.92 25.36
CA PRO A 35 13.10 0.04 24.96
C PRO A 35 13.05 -0.31 23.48
N ALA A 36 14.11 0.03 22.75
CA ALA A 36 14.23 -0.22 21.31
C ALA A 36 14.06 -1.72 20.99
N LYS A 37 13.34 -2.02 19.91
CA LYS A 37 13.24 -3.38 19.36
C LYS A 37 14.19 -3.47 18.18
N LYS A 38 15.46 -3.80 18.42
CA LYS A 38 16.44 -3.81 17.34
C LYS A 38 16.10 -4.89 16.29
N LEU A 39 16.04 -4.51 15.02
CA LEU A 39 16.05 -5.44 13.89
C LEU A 39 17.49 -5.83 13.55
N ASP A 40 18.37 -4.83 13.54
CA ASP A 40 19.81 -4.91 13.32
C ASP A 40 20.49 -3.72 14.06
N PRO A 41 21.83 -3.54 13.97
CA PRO A 41 22.52 -2.48 14.72
C PRO A 41 22.05 -1.05 14.39
N GLU A 42 21.44 -0.83 13.22
CA GLU A 42 21.11 0.51 12.70
C GLU A 42 19.59 0.76 12.61
N ARG A 43 18.75 -0.28 12.70
CA ARG A 43 17.31 -0.20 12.46
C ARG A 43 16.47 -0.83 13.56
N ASP A 44 15.35 -0.16 13.86
CA ASP A 44 14.30 -0.71 14.70
C ASP A 44 13.35 -1.63 13.90
N ALA A 45 12.99 -2.74 14.52
CA ALA A 45 11.96 -3.66 14.07
C ALA A 45 10.59 -3.11 14.47
N GLY A 46 9.72 -2.94 13.47
CA GLY A 46 8.32 -2.60 13.72
C GLY A 46 7.52 -3.78 14.26
N ASP A 47 6.49 -3.46 15.05
CA ASP A 47 5.43 -4.39 15.44
C ASP A 47 4.28 -4.29 14.43
N TYR A 48 3.75 -5.43 14.01
CA TYR A 48 2.71 -5.49 12.98
C TYR A 48 1.39 -5.92 13.59
N ILE A 49 0.33 -5.18 13.29
CA ILE A 49 -1.03 -5.51 13.73
C ILE A 49 -2.02 -5.38 12.59
N ASN A 50 -2.98 -6.31 12.52
CA ASN A 50 -4.12 -6.18 11.63
C ASN A 50 -5.15 -5.27 12.31
N VAL A 51 -5.63 -4.29 11.56
CA VAL A 51 -6.73 -3.41 11.96
C VAL A 51 -7.96 -3.75 11.15
N ARG A 52 -9.10 -3.87 11.81
CA ARG A 52 -10.41 -4.10 11.20
C ARG A 52 -11.29 -2.85 11.36
N VAL A 53 -11.95 -2.46 10.29
CA VAL A 53 -12.98 -1.40 10.27
C VAL A 53 -14.30 -2.06 9.91
N ASN A 54 -15.19 -2.13 10.90
CA ASN A 54 -16.51 -2.74 10.71
C ASN A 54 -17.33 -1.94 9.69
N GLY A 55 -17.89 -2.60 8.68
CA GLY A 55 -18.63 -1.92 7.61
C GLY A 55 -17.74 -1.05 6.70
N GLY A 56 -16.41 -1.13 6.86
CA GLY A 56 -15.46 -0.28 6.15
C GLY A 56 -15.28 -0.63 4.67
N ALA A 57 -15.75 -1.79 4.20
CA ALA A 57 -15.56 -2.23 2.82
C ALA A 57 -16.18 -1.26 1.81
N ASN A 58 -17.31 -0.65 2.17
CA ASN A 58 -18.01 0.36 1.35
C ASN A 58 -17.94 1.76 1.98
N GLY A 59 -17.08 1.95 2.98
CA GLY A 59 -16.92 3.23 3.66
C GLY A 59 -16.30 4.30 2.77
N LEU A 60 -16.55 5.57 3.12
CA LEU A 60 -15.97 6.73 2.44
C LEU A 60 -14.45 6.84 2.61
N ILE A 61 -13.89 6.20 3.64
CA ILE A 61 -12.48 6.30 4.00
C ILE A 61 -11.66 5.38 3.09
N HIS A 62 -10.80 5.98 2.27
CA HIS A 62 -9.89 5.26 1.37
C HIS A 62 -8.50 5.14 2.00
N ILE A 63 -8.30 4.06 2.76
CA ILE A 63 -6.99 3.72 3.32
C ILE A 63 -6.08 3.21 2.20
N ARG A 64 -4.81 3.61 2.21
CA ARG A 64 -3.79 3.19 1.24
C ARG A 64 -2.47 2.89 1.92
N ARG A 65 -1.66 2.05 1.29
CA ARG A 65 -0.28 1.81 1.69
C ARG A 65 0.48 3.14 1.78
N GLY A 66 1.29 3.29 2.83
CA GLY A 66 2.10 4.47 3.10
C GLY A 66 1.41 5.54 3.93
N MET A 67 0.09 5.46 4.17
CA MET A 67 -0.59 6.41 5.04
C MET A 67 -0.14 6.25 6.49
N ARG A 68 0.10 7.37 7.18
CA ARG A 68 0.33 7.40 8.63
C ARG A 68 -0.99 7.65 9.33
N LEU A 69 -1.40 6.70 10.16
CA LEU A 69 -2.71 6.69 10.81
C LEU A 69 -2.55 6.57 12.32
N ARG A 70 -3.44 7.23 13.06
CA ARG A 70 -3.71 6.94 14.47
C ARG A 70 -5.07 6.26 14.59
N VAL A 71 -5.08 5.06 15.15
CA VAL A 71 -6.26 4.22 15.32
C VAL A 71 -6.61 4.18 16.80
N HIS A 72 -7.83 4.58 17.13
CA HIS A 72 -8.44 4.36 18.44
C HIS A 72 -9.44 3.20 18.32
N GLY A 73 -9.39 2.26 19.25
CA GLY A 73 -10.15 1.04 19.14
C GLY A 73 -10.02 0.13 20.35
N PHE A 74 -10.18 -1.17 20.13
CA PHE A 74 -10.01 -2.19 21.17
C PHE A 74 -9.40 -3.45 20.55
N LEU A 75 -8.76 -4.27 21.38
CA LEU A 75 -8.24 -5.55 20.92
C LEU A 75 -9.35 -6.60 20.90
N GLN A 76 -9.37 -7.41 19.85
CA GLN A 76 -10.26 -8.55 19.74
C GLN A 76 -9.45 -9.77 19.28
N SER A 77 -9.59 -10.86 20.02
CA SER A 77 -9.17 -12.17 19.55
C SER A 77 -10.26 -12.74 18.64
N ARG A 78 -9.87 -13.29 17.51
CA ARG A 78 -10.76 -13.95 16.56
C ARG A 78 -10.25 -15.33 16.24
N ASP A 79 -11.08 -16.32 16.53
CA ASP A 79 -10.85 -17.69 16.11
C ASP A 79 -11.30 -17.85 14.66
N PHE A 80 -10.52 -18.60 13.89
CA PHE A 80 -10.86 -18.98 12.53
C PHE A 80 -10.25 -20.34 12.21
N ARG A 81 -10.84 -21.03 11.24
CA ARG A 81 -10.29 -22.27 10.72
C ARG A 81 -9.50 -21.99 9.46
N GLU A 82 -8.29 -22.52 9.41
CA GLU A 82 -7.46 -22.53 8.21
C GLU A 82 -7.47 -23.95 7.64
N SER A 83 -7.79 -24.10 6.35
CA SER A 83 -7.65 -25.39 5.69
C SER A 83 -6.18 -25.69 5.38
N LEU A 84 -5.84 -26.98 5.25
CA LEU A 84 -4.51 -27.39 4.82
C LEU A 84 -4.18 -26.84 3.42
N GLU A 85 -5.16 -26.76 2.53
CA GLU A 85 -5.02 -26.11 1.23
C GLU A 85 -4.62 -24.62 1.36
N GLU A 86 -5.31 -23.85 2.20
CA GLU A 86 -4.97 -22.44 2.43
C GLU A 86 -3.54 -22.29 2.98
N PHE A 87 -3.17 -23.15 3.93
CA PHE A 87 -1.84 -23.16 4.52
C PHE A 87 -0.76 -23.44 3.45
N ILE A 88 -0.93 -24.47 2.62
CA ILE A 88 0.00 -24.82 1.55
C ILE A 88 0.11 -23.67 0.54
N ASN A 89 -1.00 -23.06 0.16
CA ASN A 89 -1.02 -21.91 -0.75
C ASN A 89 -0.26 -20.70 -0.17
N LYS A 90 -0.36 -20.46 1.14
CA LYS A 90 0.43 -19.42 1.83
C LYS A 90 1.92 -19.80 1.86
N ALA A 91 2.25 -21.06 2.13
CA ALA A 91 3.63 -21.56 2.18
C ALA A 91 4.32 -21.46 0.82
N ARG A 92 3.65 -21.85 -0.27
CA ARG A 92 4.16 -21.75 -1.66
C ARG A 92 4.42 -20.31 -2.11
N LYS A 93 3.61 -19.35 -1.63
CA LYS A 93 3.82 -17.92 -1.89
C LYS A 93 5.04 -17.35 -1.17
N SER A 94 5.55 -18.03 -0.15
CA SER A 94 6.85 -17.72 0.44
C SER A 94 7.96 -18.28 -0.45
N LYS A 95 9.04 -17.52 -0.66
CA LYS A 95 9.99 -17.68 -1.78
C LYS A 95 10.75 -19.03 -1.89
N ASN A 96 10.50 -20.01 -1.02
CA ASN A 96 11.37 -21.18 -0.87
C ASN A 96 10.63 -22.55 -0.81
N CYS A 97 9.38 -22.66 -1.29
CA CYS A 97 8.61 -23.89 -1.08
C CYS A 97 7.61 -24.24 -2.20
N THR A 98 8.02 -24.07 -3.46
CA THR A 98 7.16 -24.43 -4.62
C THR A 98 6.87 -25.93 -4.69
N ASP A 99 7.86 -26.74 -4.30
CA ASP A 99 7.81 -28.20 -4.45
C ASP A 99 7.21 -28.91 -3.24
N LEU A 100 6.53 -28.15 -2.36
CA LEU A 100 5.85 -28.70 -1.20
C LEU A 100 4.72 -29.63 -1.66
N THR A 101 4.95 -30.93 -1.43
CA THR A 101 4.00 -32.01 -1.62
C THR A 101 3.51 -32.46 -0.26
N VAL A 102 2.19 -32.66 -0.15
CA VAL A 102 1.56 -33.08 1.10
C VAL A 102 0.69 -34.29 0.80
N ASP A 103 1.00 -35.40 1.45
CA ASP A 103 0.30 -36.68 1.35
C ASP A 103 -0.52 -36.92 2.62
N ILE A 104 -1.80 -37.27 2.46
CA ILE A 104 -2.73 -37.55 3.56
C ILE A 104 -2.85 -39.07 3.67
N LYS A 105 -2.03 -39.65 4.55
CA LYS A 105 -1.83 -41.11 4.68
C LYS A 105 -3.06 -41.90 5.14
N SER A 106 -4.13 -41.24 5.55
CA SER A 106 -5.27 -41.87 6.23
C SER A 106 -6.53 -41.09 5.92
N CYS A 107 -7.44 -41.71 5.16
CA CYS A 107 -8.71 -41.20 4.63
C CYS A 107 -8.65 -40.58 3.23
N ASP A 108 -9.73 -40.77 2.47
CA ASP A 108 -10.06 -40.10 1.19
C ASP A 108 -10.31 -38.58 1.34
N LEU A 109 -9.75 -37.96 2.39
CA LEU A 109 -9.91 -36.55 2.69
C LEU A 109 -9.05 -35.72 1.75
N LYS A 110 -9.66 -34.68 1.18
CA LYS A 110 -8.96 -33.67 0.37
C LYS A 110 -8.32 -32.62 1.28
N GLN A 111 -7.31 -31.91 0.77
CA GLN A 111 -6.61 -30.84 1.51
C GLN A 111 -7.53 -29.71 2.00
N ASN A 112 -8.67 -29.49 1.35
CA ASN A 112 -9.67 -28.51 1.77
C ASN A 112 -10.62 -29.01 2.86
N GLN A 113 -10.49 -30.26 3.29
CA GLN A 113 -11.32 -30.88 4.35
C GLN A 113 -10.54 -31.09 5.66
N VAL A 114 -9.23 -30.86 5.64
CA VAL A 114 -8.38 -30.88 6.84
C VAL A 114 -8.24 -29.44 7.33
N PHE A 115 -8.66 -29.19 8.57
CA PHE A 115 -8.68 -27.86 9.16
C PHE A 115 -7.85 -27.81 10.45
N ILE A 116 -7.25 -26.66 10.72
CA ILE A 116 -6.65 -26.32 12.01
C ILE A 116 -7.37 -25.09 12.58
N ASP A 117 -7.66 -25.11 13.87
CA ASP A 117 -8.15 -23.95 14.59
C ASP A 117 -6.98 -22.97 14.81
N ARG A 118 -7.19 -21.72 14.40
CA ARG A 118 -6.24 -20.61 14.52
C ARG A 118 -6.87 -19.50 15.33
N ASN A 119 -6.02 -18.75 16.04
CA ASN A 119 -6.40 -17.53 16.72
C ASN A 119 -5.55 -16.37 16.18
N VAL A 120 -6.17 -15.20 16.03
CA VAL A 120 -5.46 -13.96 15.73
C VAL A 120 -5.98 -12.85 16.63
N VAL A 121 -5.08 -11.99 17.10
CA VAL A 121 -5.44 -10.73 17.74
C VAL A 121 -5.41 -9.62 16.71
N GLU A 122 -6.51 -8.88 16.63
CA GLU A 122 -6.66 -7.71 15.76
C GLU A 122 -7.10 -6.50 16.59
N ALA A 123 -6.83 -5.30 16.07
CA ALA A 123 -7.38 -4.06 16.60
C ALA A 123 -8.66 -3.70 15.83
N VAL A 124 -9.80 -3.61 16.52
CA VAL A 124 -11.05 -3.15 15.92
C VAL A 124 -11.12 -1.63 16.07
N ALA A 125 -11.08 -0.93 14.94
CA ALA A 125 -11.09 0.51 14.90
C ALA A 125 -12.48 1.06 15.23
N ARG A 126 -12.54 2.00 16.18
CA ARG A 126 -13.71 2.85 16.46
C ARG A 126 -13.55 4.23 15.83
N ARG A 127 -12.32 4.73 15.79
CA ARG A 127 -11.96 6.03 15.19
C ARG A 127 -10.59 5.94 14.54
N ILE A 128 -10.46 6.53 13.36
CA ILE A 128 -9.19 6.62 12.63
C ILE A 128 -8.92 8.10 12.36
N ILE A 129 -7.70 8.53 12.61
CA ILE A 129 -7.20 9.87 12.35
C ILE A 129 -6.07 9.74 11.34
N VAL A 130 -6.17 10.46 10.22
CA VAL A 130 -5.09 10.54 9.23
C VAL A 130 -4.12 11.61 9.70
N LEU A 131 -2.86 11.22 9.92
CA LEU A 131 -1.80 12.15 10.32
C LEU A 131 -1.08 12.69 9.09
N ASP A 132 -0.68 11.79 8.18
CA ASP A 132 -0.13 12.15 6.87
C ASP A 132 -0.83 11.34 5.78
N ALA A 133 -1.30 12.04 4.75
CA ALA A 133 -1.77 11.40 3.54
C ALA A 133 -0.58 10.78 2.81
N ALA A 134 -0.72 9.54 2.31
CA ALA A 134 0.31 8.92 1.50
C ALA A 134 0.67 9.86 0.32
N ALA A 135 1.95 10.23 0.20
CA ALA A 135 2.40 11.03 -0.92
C ALA A 135 1.99 10.35 -2.23
N PRO A 136 1.44 11.08 -3.22
CA PRO A 136 1.08 10.50 -4.50
C PRO A 136 2.34 9.88 -5.11
N ASN A 137 2.26 8.60 -5.44
CA ASN A 137 3.35 7.85 -6.04
C ASN A 137 3.69 8.47 -7.41
N GLU A 138 4.72 9.32 -7.48
CA GLU A 138 5.14 10.08 -8.67
C GLU A 138 5.41 9.20 -9.90
N LYS A 139 5.55 7.88 -9.71
CA LYS A 139 5.75 6.91 -10.79
C LYS A 139 4.60 6.84 -11.81
N LYS A 140 3.40 7.33 -11.48
CA LYS A 140 2.26 7.36 -12.42
C LYS A 140 1.97 8.73 -13.04
N ALA A 141 2.63 9.80 -12.56
CA ALA A 141 2.43 11.16 -13.09
C ALA A 141 3.22 11.39 -14.39
N ARG A 142 4.44 10.84 -14.50
CA ARG A 142 5.30 10.99 -15.70
C ARG A 142 4.76 10.32 -16.97
N SER A 143 3.84 9.37 -16.85
CA SER A 143 3.24 8.69 -18.01
C SER A 143 2.03 9.43 -18.59
N ILE A 144 1.45 10.40 -17.88
CA ILE A 144 0.30 11.17 -18.37
C ILE A 144 0.76 12.44 -19.12
N GLU A 145 1.82 13.12 -18.67
CA GLU A 145 2.35 14.30 -19.37
C GLU A 145 2.95 14.00 -20.75
N ARG A 146 3.47 12.78 -20.98
CA ARG A 146 4.03 12.40 -22.29
C ARG A 146 2.98 12.13 -23.38
N VAL A 147 1.70 12.03 -23.03
CA VAL A 147 0.62 11.68 -24.00
C VAL A 147 -0.14 12.92 -24.48
N THR A 148 -0.05 14.07 -23.78
CA THR A 148 -0.78 15.30 -24.15
C THR A 148 -0.01 16.29 -25.03
N THR A 149 1.28 16.07 -25.32
CA THR A 149 2.04 16.86 -26.30
C THR A 149 2.48 15.99 -27.45
N GLY A 150 1.57 15.73 -28.39
CA GLY A 150 1.92 15.00 -29.61
C GLY A 150 0.74 14.80 -30.56
N LYS A 151 0.45 15.83 -31.37
CA LYS A 151 0.07 15.79 -32.81
C LYS A 151 -0.91 16.91 -33.18
N HIS A 152 -0.48 17.84 -34.03
CA HIS A 152 -0.84 17.78 -35.46
C HIS A 152 0.12 18.61 -36.33
N PRO A 153 0.32 18.25 -37.62
CA PRO A 153 1.30 18.84 -38.52
C PRO A 153 0.72 19.92 -39.46
N GLU A 154 1.65 20.64 -40.06
CA GLU A 154 1.70 21.55 -41.23
C GLU A 154 0.48 21.71 -42.16
N ALA A 155 0.27 22.95 -42.61
CA ALA A 155 -0.26 23.29 -43.96
C ALA A 155 0.26 24.67 -44.44
N GLU A 156 1.06 24.61 -45.52
CA GLU A 156 1.35 25.51 -46.65
C GLU A 156 0.99 27.02 -46.68
N ASN A 157 2.03 27.81 -46.97
CA ASN A 157 2.21 28.90 -47.96
C ASN A 157 1.00 29.62 -48.59
N ASP A 158 1.04 30.97 -48.59
CA ASP A 158 0.97 31.79 -49.81
C ASP A 158 1.54 33.21 -49.57
N SER A 159 1.76 33.96 -50.65
CA SER A 159 2.91 34.81 -50.97
C SER A 159 2.59 36.31 -51.18
N ARG A 160 3.67 37.11 -51.43
CA ARG A 160 3.78 38.52 -51.96
C ARG A 160 3.89 39.64 -50.90
N GLU A 161 4.64 40.72 -51.04
CA GLU A 161 5.51 41.36 -52.08
C GLU A 161 6.35 42.43 -51.32
N MET A 162 7.70 42.49 -51.47
CA MET A 162 8.50 43.44 -52.27
C MET A 162 8.75 44.86 -51.68
N GLU A 163 9.99 45.32 -51.93
CA GLU A 163 10.61 46.67 -51.83
C GLU A 163 11.18 47.12 -50.46
N SER A 164 12.52 47.16 -50.29
CA SER A 164 13.48 48.24 -50.68
C SER A 164 13.71 49.16 -49.45
N THR A 165 14.90 49.59 -49.01
CA THR A 165 16.19 49.91 -49.66
C THR A 165 17.18 50.30 -48.54
N SER A 166 18.50 50.18 -48.82
CA SER A 166 19.64 50.97 -48.29
C SER A 166 19.82 51.09 -46.76
N GLY A 167 20.93 50.70 -46.13
CA GLY A 167 22.32 50.89 -46.52
C GLY A 167 22.95 51.90 -45.55
N GLU A 168 23.86 51.47 -44.68
CA GLU A 168 25.04 52.24 -44.25
C GLU A 168 25.94 51.38 -43.36
N ILE A 169 27.20 51.33 -43.77
CA ILE A 169 28.40 50.89 -43.07
C ILE A 169 28.98 52.13 -42.36
N ASP A 170 29.41 52.04 -41.11
CA ASP A 170 30.82 52.33 -40.75
C ASP A 170 31.16 52.06 -39.27
N THR A 171 32.43 51.64 -39.11
CA THR A 171 33.43 51.75 -38.01
C THR A 171 33.03 52.39 -36.65
N THR A 172 33.57 51.99 -35.49
CA THR A 172 35.00 51.95 -35.12
C THR A 172 35.19 51.28 -33.73
N ALA A 173 36.38 50.74 -33.53
CA ALA A 173 36.94 50.12 -32.33
C ALA A 173 37.21 51.08 -31.16
N GLU A 174 37.20 50.57 -29.94
CA GLU A 174 38.39 50.34 -29.08
C GLU A 174 38.09 49.27 -28.02
#